data_AF-A0A9X4D6D0-F1
#
_entry.id   AF-A0A9X4D6D0-F1
#
_cell.length_a   1.000
_cell.length_b   1.000
_cell.length_c   1.000
_cell.angle_alpha   90.00
_cell.angle_beta   90.00
_cell.angle_gamma   90.00
#
_symmetry.space_group_name_H-M   'P 1'
#
loop_
_entity.id
_entity.type
_entity.pdbx_description
1 polymer ?
#
loop_
_entity_poly.entity_id
_entity_poly.type
_entity_poly.pdbx_seq_one_letter_code
_entity_poly.pdbx_strand_id
1 'polypeptide(L)'
;MTDFLDTIDGADWLYESINALICGENVTAPRAHGKAVSLVTPQSLYEALAEHLGAQEHIAPLLTDNREYPIEKMICEIIADGRGVHRKAYDLAVEAVGQSKDGRPTALHDVAEALIRPWAKEYARARAEELEADLAADRAEQLKADAA
;
A
#
# COMPACT_ATOMS: atom_id res chain seq x y z
N MET A 1 -5.36 17.91 17.29
CA MET A 1 -4.58 16.69 17.00
C MET A 1 -4.13 16.80 15.56
N THR A 2 -2.83 16.84 15.33
CA THR A 2 -2.23 16.81 13.99
C THR A 2 -2.63 15.49 13.32
N ASP A 3 -3.02 15.51 12.04
CA ASP A 3 -3.26 14.26 11.31
C ASP A 3 -1.94 13.49 11.21
N PHE A 4 -1.98 12.16 11.28
CA PHE A 4 -0.77 11.35 11.17
C PHE A 4 -0.04 11.65 9.86
N LEU A 5 -0.79 11.82 8.76
CA LEU A 5 -0.24 12.13 7.44
C LEU A 5 0.41 13.52 7.35
N ASP A 6 0.15 14.42 8.30
CA ASP A 6 0.80 15.74 8.38
C ASP A 6 2.16 15.67 9.10
N THR A 7 2.54 14.50 9.63
CA THR A 7 3.84 14.26 10.26
C THR A 7 4.86 13.70 9.26
N ILE A 8 6.16 13.84 9.54
CA ILE A 8 7.22 13.25 8.71
C ILE A 8 7.04 11.73 8.64
N ASP A 9 6.85 11.08 9.79
CA ASP A 9 6.64 9.62 9.87
C ASP A 9 5.43 9.16 9.05
N GLY A 10 4.34 9.92 9.05
CA GLY A 10 3.15 9.59 8.26
C GLY A 10 3.30 9.83 6.77
N ALA A 11 4.03 10.87 6.37
CA ALA A 11 4.36 11.13 4.98
C ALA A 11 5.30 10.05 4.41
N ASP A 12 6.33 9.68 5.17
CA ASP A 12 7.27 8.60 4.82
C ASP A 12 6.56 7.25 4.75
N TRP A 13 5.73 6.93 5.76
CA TRP A 13 4.91 5.72 5.74
C TRP A 13 4.02 5.63 4.50
N LEU A 14 3.34 6.73 4.13
CA LEU A 14 2.47 6.74 2.96
C LEU A 14 3.29 6.49 1.69
N TYR A 15 4.42 7.17 1.53
CA TYR A 15 5.31 7.01 0.38
C TYR A 15 5.83 5.56 0.25
N GLU A 16 6.33 4.98 1.34
CA GLU A 16 6.81 3.60 1.36
C GLU A 16 5.69 2.60 1.07
N SER A 17 4.51 2.81 1.65
CA SER A 17 3.35 1.94 1.45
C SER A 17 2.87 1.93 0.00
N ILE A 18 2.89 3.09 -0.67
CA ILE A 18 2.55 3.19 -2.10
C ILE A 18 3.53 2.38 -2.94
N ASN A 19 4.83 2.54 -2.70
CA ASN A 19 5.86 1.82 -3.45
C ASN A 19 5.78 0.32 -3.20
N ALA A 20 5.61 -0.10 -1.93
CA ALA A 20 5.42 -1.50 -1.56
C ALA A 20 4.22 -2.11 -2.32
N LEU A 21 3.07 -1.43 -2.32
CA LEU A 21 1.87 -1.92 -3.00
C LEU A 21 2.06 -2.04 -4.51
N ILE A 22 2.71 -1.06 -5.15
CA ILE A 22 3.03 -1.10 -6.59
C ILE A 22 3.98 -2.26 -6.90
N CYS A 23 4.95 -2.53 -6.02
CA CYS A 23 5.87 -3.67 -6.13
C CYS A 23 5.22 -5.03 -5.81
N GLY A 24 3.90 -5.07 -5.53
CA GLY A 24 3.18 -6.31 -5.28
C GLY A 24 3.29 -6.81 -3.84
N GLU A 25 3.67 -5.96 -2.90
CA GLU A 25 3.70 -6.26 -1.47
C GLU A 25 2.39 -5.83 -0.78
N ASN A 26 2.08 -6.46 0.35
CA ASN A 26 0.96 -6.04 1.18
C ASN A 26 1.36 -4.79 1.98
N VAL A 27 0.46 -3.82 2.06
CA VAL A 27 0.57 -2.75 3.05
C VAL A 27 0.06 -3.29 4.37
N THR A 28 0.88 -3.24 5.42
CA THR A 28 0.56 -3.86 6.70
C THR A 28 0.56 -2.85 7.85
N ALA A 29 -0.23 -3.16 8.88
CA ALA A 29 -0.11 -2.54 10.19
C ALA A 29 0.61 -3.49 11.16
N PRO A 30 1.46 -2.96 12.04
CA PRO A 30 2.10 -3.76 13.09
C PRO A 30 1.08 -4.28 14.10
N ARG A 31 1.48 -5.32 14.84
CA ARG A 31 0.79 -5.86 16.01
C ARG A 31 1.84 -6.31 17.03
N ALA A 32 1.44 -6.30 18.30
CA ALA A 32 2.27 -6.75 19.41
C ALA A 32 2.99 -8.08 19.14
N HIS A 33 4.23 -8.17 19.63
CA HIS A 33 5.13 -9.32 19.44
C HIS A 33 5.57 -9.51 17.98
N GLY A 34 5.80 -8.42 17.25
CA GLY A 34 6.37 -8.44 15.89
C GLY A 34 5.47 -9.09 14.84
N LYS A 35 4.15 -9.07 15.05
CA LYS A 35 3.17 -9.56 14.06
C LYS A 35 2.72 -8.41 13.16
N ALA A 36 2.12 -8.74 12.02
CA ALA A 36 1.55 -7.73 11.13
C ALA A 36 0.21 -8.20 10.56
N VAL A 37 -0.67 -7.25 10.23
CA VAL A 37 -1.95 -7.50 9.56
C VAL A 37 -2.00 -6.71 8.26
N SER A 38 -2.47 -7.36 7.19
CA SER A 38 -2.65 -6.72 5.90
C SER A 38 -3.80 -5.72 5.94
N LEU A 39 -3.52 -4.47 5.57
CA LEU A 39 -4.49 -3.38 5.40
C LEU A 39 -4.95 -3.31 3.95
N VAL A 40 -4.01 -3.38 3.01
CA VAL A 40 -4.25 -3.33 1.57
C VAL A 40 -3.41 -4.41 0.91
N THR A 41 -4.03 -5.15 0.00
CA THR A 41 -3.36 -6.22 -0.77
C THR A 41 -3.17 -5.78 -2.22
N PRO A 42 -2.20 -6.36 -2.95
CA PRO A 42 -2.05 -6.13 -4.39
C PRO A 42 -3.32 -6.41 -5.19
N GLN A 43 -4.13 -7.39 -4.75
CA GLN A 43 -5.42 -7.68 -5.39
C GLN A 43 -6.35 -6.47 -5.40
N SER A 44 -6.41 -5.73 -4.29
CA SER A 44 -7.19 -4.49 -4.19
C SER A 44 -6.68 -3.40 -5.13
N LEU A 45 -5.36 -3.34 -5.36
CA LEU A 45 -4.77 -2.43 -6.35
C LEU A 45 -5.19 -2.81 -7.76
N TYR A 46 -5.17 -4.09 -8.11
CA TYR A 46 -5.56 -4.54 -9.45
C TYR A 46 -7.04 -4.27 -9.75
N GLU A 47 -7.90 -4.47 -8.75
CA GLU A 47 -9.32 -4.12 -8.84
C GLU A 47 -9.53 -2.62 -9.06
N ALA A 48 -8.90 -1.78 -8.24
CA ALA A 48 -9.00 -0.33 -8.37
C ALA A 48 -8.39 0.17 -9.69
N LEU A 49 -7.35 -0.49 -10.21
CA LEU A 49 -6.80 -0.18 -11.52
C LEU A 49 -7.77 -0.56 -12.65
N ALA A 50 -8.46 -1.69 -12.54
CA ALA A 50 -9.48 -2.08 -13.52
C ALA A 50 -10.63 -1.06 -13.58
N GLU A 51 -11.03 -0.54 -12.41
CA GLU A 51 -11.98 0.58 -12.29
C GLU A 51 -11.46 1.84 -12.98
N HIS A 52 -10.23 2.24 -12.66
CA HIS A 52 -9.60 3.43 -13.23
C HIS A 52 -9.47 3.37 -14.75
N LEU A 53 -9.19 2.19 -15.30
CA LEU A 53 -9.11 1.95 -16.75
C LEU A 53 -10.48 1.90 -17.44
N GLY A 54 -11.60 2.04 -16.71
CA GLY A 54 -12.95 1.93 -17.25
C GLY A 54 -13.34 0.52 -17.68
N ALA A 55 -12.61 -0.51 -17.21
CA ALA A 55 -12.85 -1.88 -17.61
C ALA A 55 -14.17 -2.43 -17.01
N GLN A 56 -14.71 -1.84 -15.94
CA GLN A 56 -15.93 -2.33 -15.29
C GLN A 56 -17.22 -2.10 -16.12
N GLU A 57 -17.34 -1.01 -16.88
CA GLU A 57 -18.58 -0.68 -17.62
C GLU A 57 -18.84 -1.59 -18.83
N HIS A 58 -17.83 -2.34 -19.27
CA HIS A 58 -17.91 -3.22 -20.45
C HIS A 58 -17.97 -4.71 -20.12
N ILE A 59 -18.04 -5.07 -18.84
CA ILE A 59 -17.97 -6.48 -18.41
C ILE A 59 -19.34 -6.95 -17.94
N ALA A 60 -19.78 -8.08 -18.49
CA ALA A 60 -21.02 -8.72 -18.10
C ALA A 60 -21.04 -8.98 -16.56
N PRO A 61 -22.17 -8.71 -15.87
CA PRO A 61 -22.31 -8.89 -14.41
C PRO A 61 -22.02 -10.31 -13.85
N LEU A 62 -21.70 -11.28 -14.71
CA LEU A 62 -21.49 -12.69 -14.37
C LEU A 62 -20.02 -13.05 -14.09
N LEU A 63 -19.08 -12.11 -14.23
CA LEU A 63 -17.64 -12.33 -14.06
C LEU A 63 -17.05 -11.67 -12.80
N THR A 64 -17.85 -10.99 -11.99
CA THR A 64 -17.36 -10.07 -10.94
C THR A 64 -16.77 -10.77 -9.72
N ASP A 65 -17.32 -11.91 -9.31
CA ASP A 65 -17.03 -12.44 -7.96
C ASP A 65 -15.72 -13.25 -7.87
N ASN A 66 -15.08 -13.58 -9.00
CA ASN A 66 -13.82 -14.33 -9.06
C ASN A 66 -12.91 -13.84 -10.20
N ARG A 67 -12.99 -12.55 -10.54
CA ARG A 67 -12.18 -12.01 -11.63
C ARG A 67 -10.70 -12.02 -11.24
N GLU A 68 -9.91 -12.75 -12.02
CA GLU A 68 -8.47 -12.54 -12.07
C GLU A 68 -8.21 -11.25 -12.85
N TYR A 69 -7.28 -10.42 -12.36
CA TYR A 69 -6.88 -9.14 -12.98
C TYR A 69 -5.50 -9.24 -13.66
N PRO A 70 -5.32 -10.11 -14.68
CA PRO A 70 -4.00 -10.38 -15.24
C PRO A 70 -3.41 -9.19 -16.00
N ILE A 71 -4.25 -8.37 -16.63
CA ILE A 71 -3.80 -7.19 -17.38
C ILE A 71 -3.33 -6.11 -16.41
N GLU A 72 -4.13 -5.85 -15.37
CA GLU A 72 -3.83 -4.87 -14.34
C GLU A 72 -2.59 -5.28 -13.54
N LYS A 73 -2.46 -6.57 -13.20
CA LYS A 73 -1.24 -7.13 -12.62
C LYS A 73 -0.02 -6.91 -13.50
N MET A 74 -0.11 -7.24 -14.80
CA MET A 74 0.99 -7.03 -15.75
C MET A 74 1.39 -5.55 -15.85
N ILE A 75 0.43 -4.62 -15.85
CA ILE A 75 0.69 -3.17 -15.84
C ILE A 75 1.44 -2.77 -14.57
N CYS A 76 1.00 -3.23 -13.39
CA CYS A 76 1.69 -2.97 -12.13
C CYS A 76 3.13 -3.48 -12.16
N GLU A 77 3.37 -4.73 -12.59
CA GLU A 77 4.72 -5.31 -12.69
C GLU A 77 5.63 -4.50 -13.62
N ILE A 78 5.13 -4.12 -14.81
CA ILE A 78 5.88 -3.30 -15.75
C ILE A 78 6.25 -1.94 -15.15
N ILE A 79 5.32 -1.29 -14.44
CA ILE A 79 5.55 0.02 -13.83
C ILE A 79 6.53 -0.09 -12.65
N ALA A 80 6.43 -1.14 -11.85
CA ALA A 80 7.31 -1.40 -10.71
C ALA A 80 8.76 -1.64 -11.14
N ASP A 81 8.97 -2.45 -12.18
CA ASP A 81 10.31 -2.71 -12.76
C ASP A 81 10.91 -1.45 -13.41
N GLY A 82 10.05 -0.53 -13.83
CA GLY A 82 10.45 0.77 -14.34
C GLY A 82 10.95 0.75 -15.78
N ARG A 83 11.16 1.96 -16.30
CA ARG A 83 11.53 2.19 -17.72
C ARG A 83 12.84 1.55 -18.14
N GLY A 84 13.78 1.38 -17.20
CA GLY A 84 15.10 0.79 -17.47
C GLY A 84 15.03 -0.67 -17.89
N VAL A 85 14.03 -1.41 -17.40
CA VAL A 85 13.82 -2.83 -17.67
C VAL A 85 12.92 -3.00 -18.90
N HIS A 86 11.78 -2.32 -18.93
CA HIS A 86 10.73 -2.57 -19.93
C HIS A 86 10.46 -1.41 -20.89
N ARG A 87 11.46 -0.56 -21.20
CA ARG A 87 11.35 0.69 -22.00
C ARG A 87 10.01 0.93 -22.73
N LYS A 88 9.73 0.20 -23.81
CA LYS A 88 8.51 0.40 -24.62
C LYS A 88 7.24 -0.08 -23.92
N ALA A 89 7.29 -1.22 -23.22
CA ALA A 89 6.17 -1.71 -22.42
C ALA A 89 5.84 -0.76 -21.27
N TYR A 90 6.87 -0.21 -20.62
CA TYR A 90 6.74 0.83 -19.60
C TYR A 90 6.07 2.08 -20.15
N ASP A 91 6.58 2.61 -21.27
CA ASP A 91 6.00 3.82 -21.89
C ASP A 91 4.51 3.59 -22.24
N LEU A 92 4.14 2.39 -22.74
CA LEU A 92 2.74 2.02 -23.01
C LEU A 92 1.91 1.83 -21.73
N ALA A 93 2.48 1.27 -20.66
CA ALA A 93 1.79 1.10 -19.39
C ALA A 93 1.49 2.46 -18.75
N VAL A 94 2.44 3.40 -18.79
CA VAL A 94 2.26 4.79 -18.35
C VAL A 94 1.21 5.51 -19.18
N GLU A 95 1.20 5.31 -20.51
CA GLU A 95 0.17 5.87 -21.39
C GLU A 95 -1.22 5.32 -21.05
N ALA A 96 -1.34 4.02 -20.80
CA ALA A 96 -2.60 3.37 -20.47
C ALA A 96 -3.19 3.85 -19.13
N VAL A 97 -2.36 3.95 -18.09
CA VAL A 97 -2.83 4.42 -16.77
C VAL A 97 -2.99 5.94 -16.73
N GLY A 98 -2.21 6.68 -17.52
CA GLY A 98 -2.21 8.14 -17.54
C GLY A 98 -1.27 8.77 -16.53
N GLN A 99 -1.29 10.11 -16.51
CA GLN A 99 -0.44 10.94 -15.66
C GLN A 99 -1.07 11.15 -14.28
N SER A 100 -0.22 11.29 -13.25
CA SER A 100 -0.66 11.66 -11.91
C SER A 100 -1.21 13.08 -11.87
N LYS A 101 -2.17 13.32 -10.98
CA LYS A 101 -2.71 14.65 -10.68
C LYS A 101 -1.79 15.47 -9.78
N ASP A 102 -1.03 14.80 -8.91
CA ASP A 102 -0.26 15.42 -7.83
C ASP A 102 1.27 15.34 -8.07
N GLY A 103 1.69 15.26 -9.33
CA GLY A 103 3.10 15.28 -9.72
C GLY A 103 3.87 13.99 -9.44
N ARG A 104 3.15 12.89 -9.17
CA ARG A 104 3.75 11.55 -9.01
C ARG A 104 4.10 10.93 -10.37
N PRO A 105 4.92 9.87 -10.41
CA PRO A 105 5.39 9.31 -11.68
C PRO A 105 4.27 8.85 -12.62
N THR A 106 3.17 8.29 -12.08
CA THR A 106 2.05 7.77 -12.88
C THR A 106 0.73 7.87 -12.11
N ALA A 107 -0.40 7.82 -12.81
CA ALA A 107 -1.72 7.75 -12.17
C ALA A 107 -1.91 6.51 -11.28
N LEU A 108 -1.13 5.44 -11.51
CA LEU A 108 -1.13 4.26 -10.63
C LEU A 108 -0.77 4.63 -9.18
N HIS A 109 0.09 5.63 -9.00
CA HIS A 109 0.45 6.09 -7.65
C HIS A 109 -0.72 6.80 -6.96
N ASP A 110 -1.56 7.50 -7.72
CA ASP A 110 -2.77 8.15 -7.18
C ASP A 110 -3.80 7.09 -6.78
N VAL A 111 -3.97 6.05 -7.60
CA VAL A 111 -4.84 4.90 -7.31
C VAL A 111 -4.37 4.17 -6.04
N ALA A 112 -3.08 3.87 -5.94
CA ALA A 112 -2.50 3.23 -4.75
C ALA A 112 -2.67 4.10 -3.50
N GLU A 113 -2.46 5.41 -3.59
CA GLU A 113 -2.70 6.32 -2.46
C GLU A 113 -4.16 6.35 -2.04
N ALA A 114 -5.10 6.40 -2.98
CA ALA A 114 -6.53 6.42 -2.65
C ALA A 114 -6.95 5.18 -1.84
N LEU A 115 -6.31 4.03 -2.09
CA LEU A 115 -6.51 2.80 -1.31
C LEU A 115 -5.85 2.85 0.07
N ILE A 116 -4.65 3.44 0.18
CA ILE A 116 -3.83 3.38 1.40
C ILE A 116 -4.19 4.48 2.39
N ARG A 117 -4.42 5.71 1.90
CA ARG A 117 -4.65 6.91 2.72
C ARG A 117 -5.74 6.74 3.80
N PRO A 118 -6.87 6.05 3.56
CA PRO A 118 -7.87 5.79 4.61
C PRO A 118 -7.36 5.00 5.82
N TRP A 119 -6.30 4.20 5.64
CA TRP A 119 -5.73 3.35 6.69
C TRP A 119 -4.72 4.05 7.58
N ALA A 120 -4.33 5.30 7.27
CA ALA A 120 -3.32 6.05 8.00
C ALA A 120 -3.59 6.13 9.51
N LYS A 121 -4.85 6.39 9.88
CA LYS A 121 -5.26 6.47 11.29
C LYS A 121 -5.17 5.12 12.00
N GLU A 122 -5.51 4.04 11.31
CA GLU A 122 -5.43 2.70 11.87
C GLU A 122 -3.97 2.25 12.04
N TYR A 123 -3.13 2.51 11.04
CA TYR A 123 -1.70 2.26 11.13
C TYR A 123 -1.06 3.02 12.30
N ALA A 124 -1.34 4.33 12.42
CA ALA A 124 -0.79 5.16 13.50
C ALA A 124 -1.18 4.63 14.89
N ARG A 125 -2.44 4.21 15.06
CA ARG A 125 -2.90 3.56 16.29
C ARG A 125 -2.15 2.26 16.55
N ALA A 126 -2.08 1.38 15.55
CA ALA A 126 -1.41 0.09 15.68
C ALA A 126 0.07 0.24 16.03
N ARG A 127 0.75 1.23 15.45
CA ARG A 127 2.16 1.54 15.74
C ARG A 127 2.35 2.06 17.16
N ALA A 128 1.45 2.89 17.66
CA ALA A 128 1.49 3.37 19.04
C ALA A 128 1.28 2.21 20.04
N GLU A 129 0.30 1.34 19.78
CA GLU A 129 0.02 0.15 20.61
C GLU A 129 1.20 -0.83 20.65
N GLU A 130 1.88 -1.04 19.51
CA GLU A 130 3.09 -1.88 19.45
C GLU A 130 4.21 -1.29 20.30
N LEU A 131 4.51 0.02 20.16
CA LEU A 131 5.55 0.69 20.93
C LEU A 131 5.27 0.62 22.44
N GLU A 132 4.02 0.81 22.85
CA GLU A 132 3.63 0.67 24.26
C GLU A 132 3.83 -0.76 24.78
N ALA A 133 3.52 -1.78 23.96
CA ALA A 133 3.72 -3.17 24.32
C ALA A 133 5.22 -3.51 24.47
N ASP A 134 6.06 -3.03 23.55
CA ASP A 134 7.50 -3.24 23.60
C ASP A 134 8.11 -2.57 24.84
N LEU A 135 7.74 -1.32 25.13
CA LEU A 135 8.19 -0.61 26.33
C LEU A 135 7.72 -1.30 27.63
N ALA A 136 6.54 -1.92 27.62
CA ALA A 136 6.05 -2.69 28.76
C ALA A 136 6.85 -3.99 28.96
N ALA A 137 7.24 -4.65 27.87
CA ALA A 137 8.09 -5.84 27.91
C ALA A 137 9.48 -5.52 28.48
N ASP A 138 10.10 -4.44 28.01
CA ASP A 138 11.42 -3.98 28.51
C ASP A 138 11.39 -3.68 30.02
N ARG A 139 10.35 -2.97 30.48
CA ARG A 139 10.17 -2.69 31.91
C ARG A 139 10.00 -3.97 32.73
N ALA A 140 9.25 -4.94 32.22
CA ALA A 140 9.05 -6.22 32.90
C ALA A 140 10.34 -7.05 32.96
N GLU A 141 11.20 -6.97 31.95
CA GLU A 141 12.52 -7.61 31.95
C GLU A 141 13.46 -6.93 32.94
N GLN A 142 13.48 -5.60 32.98
CA GLN A 142 14.29 -4.84 33.94
C GLN A 142 13.90 -5.16 35.39
N LEU A 143 12.61 -5.22 35.70
CA LEU A 143 12.14 -5.61 37.03
C LEU A 143 12.55 -7.04 37.43
N LYS A 144 12.64 -7.96 36.47
CA LYS A 144 13.15 -9.32 36.73
C LYS A 144 14.66 -9.32 36.99
N ALA A 145 15.41 -8.50 36.25
CA ALA A 145 16.85 -8.37 36.44
C ALA A 145 17.19 -7.73 37.79
N ASP A 146 16.45 -6.69 38.20
CA ASP A 146 16.65 -6.02 39.50
C ASP A 146 16.26 -6.88 40.71
N ALA A 147 15.41 -7.91 40.49
CA ALA A 147 14.95 -8.84 41.51
C ALA A 147 15.82 -10.11 41.66
N ALA A 148 16.84 -10.29 40.80
CA ALA A 148 17.75 -11.44 40.77
C ALA A 148 19.12 -11.11 41.40
#